data_AF-A0AA50E1R2-F1
#
_entry.id   AF-A0AA50E1R2-F1
#
_cell.length_a   1.000
_cell.length_b   1.000
_cell.length_c   1.000
_cell.angle_alpha   90.00
_cell.angle_beta   90.00
_cell.angle_gamma   90.00
#
_symmetry.space_group_name_H-M   'P 1'
#
loop_
_entity.id
_entity.type
_entity.pdbx_description
1 polymer ?
#
loop_
_entity_poly.entity_id
_entity_poly.type
_entity_poly.pdbx_seq_one_letter_code
_entity_poly.pdbx_strand_id
1 'polypeptide(L)'
;MIKGEVMIGDRLVDLHNLTMPILNLYAEKDHLVAPASSLALGDYLPENCDYTVQSFPVGHIGMYVSGKVQRDLPPVIAHWLSERQ
;
A
#
# COMPACT_ATOMS: atom_id res chain seq x y z
N MET A 1 10.51 -12.10 -5.40
CA MET A 1 10.51 -11.26 -4.19
C MET A 1 10.03 -12.08 -3.00
N ILE A 2 8.75 -12.48 -2.94
CA ILE A 2 8.17 -13.26 -1.82
C ILE A 2 8.81 -14.63 -1.55
N LYS A 3 9.51 -15.21 -2.54
CA LYS A 3 10.22 -16.49 -2.39
C LYS A 3 11.60 -16.38 -1.74
N GLY A 4 12.07 -15.16 -1.43
CA GLY A 4 13.40 -14.96 -0.83
C GLY A 4 14.57 -15.28 -1.77
N GLU A 5 14.38 -15.12 -3.09
CA GLU A 5 15.37 -15.50 -4.12
C GLU A 5 15.94 -14.29 -4.90
N VAL A 6 15.37 -13.10 -4.72
CA VAL A 6 15.72 -11.92 -5.54
C VAL A 6 16.80 -11.11 -4.86
N MET A 7 17.87 -10.80 -5.59
CA MET A 7 18.96 -9.92 -5.18
C MET A 7 18.84 -8.55 -5.89
N ILE A 8 19.09 -7.46 -5.15
CA ILE A 8 19.28 -6.11 -5.72
C ILE A 8 20.67 -5.63 -5.29
N GLY A 9 21.60 -5.61 -6.25
CA GLY A 9 23.03 -5.52 -5.92
C GLY A 9 23.45 -6.71 -5.05
N ASP A 10 24.17 -6.44 -3.95
CA ASP A 10 24.64 -7.47 -3.01
C ASP A 10 23.63 -7.76 -1.88
N ARG A 11 22.40 -7.24 -1.97
CA ARG A 11 21.38 -7.37 -0.92
C ARG A 11 20.26 -8.29 -1.36
N LEU A 12 19.98 -9.30 -0.53
CA LEU A 12 18.79 -10.12 -0.67
C LEU A 12 17.54 -9.31 -0.33
N VAL A 13 16.52 -9.43 -1.16
CA VAL A 13 15.23 -8.79 -0.91
C VAL A 13 14.39 -9.66 0.01
N ASP A 14 14.14 -9.15 1.21
CA ASP A 14 13.29 -9.76 2.23
C ASP A 14 12.30 -8.71 2.76
N LEU A 15 11.00 -9.02 2.66
CA LEU A 15 9.91 -8.14 3.07
C LEU A 15 9.82 -8.01 4.60
N HIS A 16 10.40 -8.94 5.37
CA HIS A 16 10.48 -8.82 6.83
C HIS A 16 11.35 -7.64 7.30
N ASN A 17 12.15 -7.06 6.40
CA ASN A 17 12.93 -5.86 6.69
C ASN A 17 12.09 -4.56 6.66
N LEU A 18 10.82 -4.63 6.25
CA LEU A 18 9.89 -3.49 6.26
C LEU A 18 9.40 -3.24 7.70
N THR A 19 10.20 -2.50 8.46
CA THR A 19 9.97 -2.21 9.89
C THR A 19 9.37 -0.83 10.15
N MET A 20 9.13 -0.03 9.10
CA MET A 20 8.42 1.24 9.18
C MET A 20 6.90 1.04 9.08
N PRO A 21 6.07 1.99 9.59
CA PRO A 21 4.65 2.00 9.29
C PRO A 21 4.36 2.09 7.79
N ILE A 22 3.32 1.40 7.33
CA ILE A 22 2.92 1.34 5.92
C ILE A 22 1.45 1.71 5.77
N LEU A 23 1.18 2.68 4.89
CA LEU A 23 -0.16 3.00 4.41
C LEU A 23 -0.34 2.46 2.98
N ASN A 24 -1.17 1.44 2.82
CA ASN A 24 -1.49 0.84 1.53
C ASN A 24 -2.85 1.32 1.01
N LEU A 25 -2.82 2.13 -0.05
CA LEU A 25 -4.00 2.72 -0.65
C LEU A 25 -4.21 2.12 -2.04
N TYR A 26 -5.42 1.64 -2.32
CA TYR A 26 -5.72 1.01 -3.60
C TYR A 26 -7.11 1.37 -4.14
N ALA A 27 -7.30 1.14 -5.44
CA ALA A 27 -8.55 1.37 -6.15
C ALA A 27 -9.33 0.05 -6.31
N GLU A 28 -10.59 0.03 -5.87
CA GLU A 28 -11.42 -1.20 -5.84
C GLU A 28 -11.75 -1.75 -7.22
N LYS A 29 -11.81 -0.88 -8.23
CA LYS A 29 -12.18 -1.23 -9.61
C LYS A 29 -10.97 -1.19 -10.52
N ASP A 30 -9.77 -1.33 -9.95
CA ASP A 30 -8.54 -1.41 -10.73
C ASP A 30 -8.40 -2.78 -11.39
N HIS A 31 -8.34 -2.80 -12.72
CA HIS A 31 -8.14 -4.00 -13.52
C HIS A 31 -6.68 -4.18 -13.96
N LEU A 32 -5.83 -3.16 -13.81
CA LEU A 32 -4.39 -3.22 -14.09
C LEU A 32 -3.65 -3.77 -12.86
N VAL A 33 -3.97 -3.24 -11.69
CA VAL A 33 -3.49 -3.72 -10.39
C VAL A 33 -4.71 -4.18 -9.61
N ALA A 34 -5.10 -5.44 -9.79
CA ALA A 34 -6.26 -6.00 -9.11
C ALA A 34 -6.15 -5.81 -7.58
N PRO A 35 -7.25 -5.51 -6.86
CA PRO A 35 -7.25 -5.33 -5.41
C PRO A 35 -6.51 -6.42 -4.63
N ALA A 36 -6.68 -7.68 -5.02
CA ALA A 36 -6.00 -8.81 -4.39
C ALA A 36 -4.47 -8.69 -4.45
N SER A 37 -3.92 -8.16 -5.55
CA SER A 37 -2.48 -7.93 -5.71
C SER A 37 -1.95 -6.89 -4.74
N SER A 38 -2.72 -5.82 -4.49
CA SER A 38 -2.35 -4.80 -3.50
C SER A 38 -2.46 -5.32 -2.07
N LEU A 39 -3.51 -6.10 -1.79
CA LEU A 39 -3.77 -6.66 -0.45
C LEU A 39 -2.73 -7.72 -0.05
N ALA A 40 -2.21 -8.48 -1.01
CA ALA A 40 -1.25 -9.56 -0.79
C ALA A 40 0.00 -9.12 0.00
N LEU A 41 0.39 -7.84 -0.04
CA LEU A 41 1.52 -7.34 0.76
C LEU A 41 1.36 -7.65 2.25
N GLY A 42 0.14 -7.54 2.78
CA GLY A 42 -0.13 -7.74 4.22
C GLY A 42 0.26 -9.12 4.72
N ASP A 43 0.25 -10.14 3.85
CA ASP A 43 0.59 -11.53 4.21
C ASP A 43 2.10 -11.77 4.37
N TYR A 44 2.94 -10.81 3.96
CA TYR A 44 4.40 -10.94 3.95
C TYR A 44 5.12 -9.87 4.79
N LEU A 45 4.36 -9.04 5.52
CA LEU A 45 4.92 -8.07 6.45
C LEU A 45 5.26 -8.75 7.80
N PRO A 46 6.21 -8.19 8.57
CA PRO A 46 6.44 -8.63 9.95
C PRO A 46 5.15 -8.62 10.78
N GLU A 47 5.01 -9.56 11.71
CA GLU A 47 3.82 -9.69 12.58
C GLU A 47 3.47 -8.39 13.32
N ASN A 48 4.47 -7.59 13.70
CA ASN A 48 4.32 -6.33 14.42
C ASN A 48 4.37 -5.09 13.52
N CYS A 49 4.25 -5.25 12.19
CA CYS A 49 4.23 -4.11 11.27
C CYS A 49 2.95 -3.30 11.45
N ASP A 50 3.09 -1.98 11.63
CA ASP A 50 1.98 -1.05 11.60
C ASP A 50 1.49 -0.87 10.15
N TYR A 51 0.57 -1.73 9.75
CA TYR A 51 0.03 -1.80 8.41
C TYR A 51 -1.41 -1.30 8.38
N THR A 52 -1.64 -0.19 7.70
CA THR A 52 -2.96 0.38 7.45
C THR A 52 -3.32 0.20 5.99
N VAL A 53 -4.54 -0.26 5.71
CA VAL A 53 -5.05 -0.45 4.34
C VAL A 53 -6.37 0.28 4.14
N GLN A 54 -6.52 0.98 3.01
CA GLN A 54 -7.76 1.66 2.67
C GLN A 54 -8.02 1.64 1.15
N SER A 55 -9.28 1.41 0.80
CA SER A 55 -9.75 1.33 -0.58
C SER A 55 -10.48 2.60 -1.02
N PHE A 56 -10.52 2.84 -2.33
CA PHE A 56 -11.35 3.87 -2.95
C PHE A 56 -12.19 3.28 -4.09
N PRO A 57 -13.50 3.62 -4.21
CA PRO A 57 -14.44 2.97 -5.14
C PRO A 57 -14.30 3.46 -6.59
N VAL A 58 -13.07 3.53 -7.09
CA VAL A 58 -12.65 4.03 -8.40
C VAL A 58 -11.81 2.98 -9.14
N GLY A 59 -11.54 3.20 -10.43
CA GLY A 59 -10.53 2.43 -11.17
C GLY A 59 -9.15 3.08 -11.11
N HIS A 60 -8.17 2.47 -11.77
CA HIS A 60 -6.75 2.87 -11.76
C HIS A 60 -6.52 4.39 -11.91
N ILE A 61 -6.98 4.95 -13.03
CA ILE A 61 -6.83 6.39 -13.33
C ILE A 61 -7.70 7.24 -12.39
N GLY A 62 -8.85 6.71 -11.98
CA GLY A 62 -9.76 7.38 -11.06
C GLY A 62 -9.14 7.67 -9.69
N MET A 63 -8.13 6.90 -9.27
CA MET A 63 -7.35 7.19 -8.05
C MET A 63 -6.66 8.56 -8.11
N TYR A 64 -6.26 9.01 -9.30
CA TYR A 64 -5.56 10.28 -9.49
C TYR A 64 -6.48 11.43 -9.94
N VAL A 65 -7.47 11.13 -10.78
CA VAL A 65 -8.27 12.17 -11.46
C VAL A 65 -9.70 12.32 -10.96
N SER A 66 -10.20 11.41 -10.12
CA SER A 66 -11.54 11.53 -9.57
C SER A 66 -11.62 12.70 -8.60
N GLY A 67 -12.53 13.64 -8.85
CA GLY A 67 -12.76 14.76 -7.94
C GLY A 67 -13.18 14.32 -6.54
N LYS A 68 -13.79 13.12 -6.38
CA LYS A 68 -14.08 12.54 -5.05
C LYS A 68 -12.79 12.13 -4.35
N VAL A 69 -11.93 11.39 -5.03
CA VAL A 69 -10.65 10.92 -4.44
C VAL A 69 -9.73 12.09 -4.15
N GLN A 70 -9.67 13.11 -5.01
CA GLN A 70 -8.90 14.32 -4.74
C GLN A 70 -9.33 15.07 -3.46
N ARG A 71 -10.61 14.95 -3.06
CA ARG A 71 -11.11 15.50 -1.79
C ARG A 71 -10.82 14.57 -0.60
N ASP A 72 -10.99 13.27 -0.79
CA ASP A 72 -10.98 12.30 0.32
C ASP A 72 -9.56 11.77 0.63
N LEU A 73 -8.68 11.65 -0.38
CA LEU A 73 -7.34 11.06 -0.26
C LEU A 73 -6.35 11.92 0.54
N PRO A 74 -6.21 13.25 0.29
CA PRO A 74 -5.24 14.05 1.05
C PRO A 74 -5.53 14.09 2.56
N PRO A 75 -6.79 14.25 3.03
CA PRO A 75 -7.10 14.16 4.46
C PRO A 75 -6.76 12.80 5.09
N VAL A 76 -6.97 11.69 4.37
CA VAL A 76 -6.59 10.34 4.84
C VAL A 76 -5.09 10.25 5.09
N ILE A 77 -4.27 10.69 4.13
CA ILE A 77 -2.81 10.67 4.26
C ILE A 77 -2.36 11.58 5.40
N ALA A 78 -2.89 12.81 5.47
CA ALA A 78 -2.53 13.77 6.50
C ALA A 78 -2.88 13.26 7.91
N HIS A 79 -4.06 12.66 8.07
CA HIS A 79 -4.50 12.08 9.33
C HIS A 79 -3.60 10.91 9.75
N TRP A 80 -3.35 9.96 8.84
CA TRP A 80 -2.48 8.81 9.11
C TRP A 80 -1.07 9.22 9.55
N LEU A 81 -0.51 10.26 8.91
CA LEU A 81 0.77 10.85 9.30
C LEU A 81 0.70 11.52 10.68
N SER A 82 -0.37 12.25 10.98
CA SER A 82 -0.52 12.99 12.25
C SER A 82 -0.60 12.09 13.48
N GLU A 83 -1.12 10.86 13.34
CA GLU A 83 -1.17 9.87 14.43
C GLU A 83 0.22 9.31 14.81
N ARG A 84 1.23 9.58 13.98
CA ARG A 84 2.59 9.04 14.07
C ARG A 84 3.66 10.14 14.20
N GLN A 85 3.24 11.37 14.50
CA GLN A 85 4.12 12.48 14.86
C GLN A 85 4.47 12.48 16.35
#